data_AF-A0A150MXV1-F1
#
_entry.id   AF-A0A150MXV1-F1
#
_cell.length_a   1.000
_cell.length_b   1.000
_cell.length_c   1.000
_cell.angle_alpha   90.00
_cell.angle_beta   90.00
_cell.angle_gamma   90.00
#
_symmetry.space_group_name_H-M   'P 1'
#
loop_
_entity.id
_entity.type
_entity.pdbx_description
1 polymer ?
#
loop_
_entity_poly.entity_id
_entity_poly.type
_entity_poly.pdbx_seq_one_letter_code
_entity_poly.pdbx_strand_id
1 'polypeptide(L)'
;MAAKMLGKEDALFVTSGTQGNEVAILTHCRPGDEVILEAESHIFLSEAGAAAALAGVLAAPGIIALETMVDRLASRFGSTFIPFSEKQYTWENIVFLYSPS
;
A
#
# COMPACT_ATOMS: atom_id res chain seq x y z
N MET A 1 -15.06 13.58 -13.10
CA MET A 1 -14.02 14.36 -13.80
C MET A 1 -12.62 13.81 -13.50
N ALA A 2 -12.25 13.61 -12.23
CA ALA A 2 -10.95 13.06 -11.83
C ALA A 2 -10.59 11.70 -12.48
N ALA A 3 -11.50 10.72 -12.45
CA ALA A 3 -11.29 9.40 -13.08
C ALA A 3 -10.92 9.52 -14.56
N LYS A 4 -11.67 10.34 -15.31
CA LYS A 4 -11.44 10.61 -16.74
C LYS A 4 -10.11 11.33 -17.00
N MET A 5 -9.68 12.23 -16.12
CA MET A 5 -8.40 12.93 -16.24
C MET A 5 -7.20 12.01 -16.01
N LEU A 6 -7.35 11.00 -15.15
CA LEU A 6 -6.31 10.04 -14.79
C LEU A 6 -6.40 8.72 -15.58
N GLY A 7 -7.37 8.58 -16.48
CA GLY A 7 -7.59 7.36 -17.26
C GLY A 7 -7.97 6.14 -16.41
N LYS A 8 -8.71 6.35 -15.31
CA LYS A 8 -9.20 5.28 -14.42
C LYS A 8 -10.71 5.08 -14.56
N GLU A 9 -11.18 3.90 -14.17
CA GLU A 9 -12.59 3.51 -14.25
C GLU A 9 -13.48 4.39 -13.38
N ASP A 10 -13.05 4.66 -12.13
CA ASP A 10 -13.73 5.54 -11.19
C ASP A 10 -12.73 6.28 -10.30
N ALA A 11 -13.21 7.28 -9.54
CA ALA A 11 -12.41 8.03 -8.58
C ALA A 11 -13.25 8.46 -7.36
N LEU A 12 -12.69 8.28 -6.18
CA LEU A 12 -13.29 8.70 -4.91
C LEU A 12 -12.67 10.01 -4.42
N PHE A 13 -13.50 10.95 -3.96
CA PHE A 13 -13.02 12.13 -3.24
C PHE A 13 -12.82 11.81 -1.77
N VAL A 14 -11.65 12.15 -1.24
CA VAL A 14 -11.29 11.99 0.18
C VAL A 14 -10.89 13.34 0.77
N THR A 15 -11.12 13.52 2.08
CA THR A 15 -10.89 14.79 2.78
C THR A 15 -9.43 15.06 3.13
N SER A 16 -8.56 14.05 3.06
CA SER A 16 -7.12 14.18 3.30
C SER A 16 -6.33 13.06 2.60
N GLY A 17 -5.01 13.25 2.46
CA GLY A 17 -4.09 12.22 1.95
C GLY A 17 -4.11 10.96 2.81
N THR A 18 -4.05 11.12 4.14
CA THR A 18 -4.19 10.03 5.13
C THR A 18 -5.48 9.24 4.94
N GLN A 19 -6.62 9.91 4.73
CA GLN A 19 -7.87 9.19 4.47
C GLN A 19 -7.80 8.39 3.17
N GLY A 20 -7.15 8.90 2.12
CA GLY A 20 -6.93 8.16 0.89
C GLY A 20 -6.06 6.92 1.08
N ASN A 21 -4.97 7.04 1.82
CA ASN A 21 -4.05 5.94 2.13
C ASN A 21 -4.75 4.85 2.95
N GLU A 22 -5.48 5.23 3.99
CA GLU A 22 -6.22 4.27 4.83
C GLU A 22 -7.36 3.58 4.06
N VAL A 23 -8.08 4.31 3.18
CA VAL A 23 -9.07 3.68 2.30
C VAL A 23 -8.43 2.65 1.38
N ALA A 24 -7.24 2.94 0.83
CA ALA A 24 -6.51 1.99 0.02
C ALA A 24 -6.10 0.74 0.83
N ILE A 25 -5.51 0.93 2.02
CA ILE A 25 -5.11 -0.18 2.90
C ILE A 25 -6.32 -1.04 3.27
N LEU A 26 -7.43 -0.45 3.71
CA LEU A 26 -8.65 -1.17 4.07
C LEU A 26 -9.30 -1.90 2.88
N THR A 27 -9.11 -1.40 1.67
CA THR A 27 -9.65 -2.03 0.45
C THR A 27 -8.78 -3.20 0.00
N HIS A 28 -7.46 -3.10 0.17
CA HIS A 28 -6.50 -4.05 -0.38
C HIS A 28 -5.95 -5.06 0.62
N CYS A 29 -6.13 -4.83 1.92
CA CYS A 29 -5.59 -5.68 2.99
C CYS A 29 -6.69 -6.27 3.87
N ARG A 30 -6.29 -7.31 4.60
CA ARG A 30 -7.01 -7.93 5.70
C ARG A 30 -6.18 -7.80 6.98
N PRO A 31 -6.81 -7.86 8.17
CA PRO A 31 -6.08 -7.94 9.42
C PRO A 31 -5.07 -9.09 9.40
N GLY A 32 -3.82 -8.81 9.76
CA GLY A 32 -2.70 -9.74 9.71
C GLY A 32 -1.84 -9.65 8.45
N ASP A 33 -2.26 -8.90 7.43
CA ASP A 33 -1.42 -8.62 6.26
C ASP A 33 -0.30 -7.60 6.59
N GLU A 34 0.68 -7.53 5.69
CA GLU A 34 1.82 -6.63 5.80
C GLU A 34 1.89 -5.70 4.57
N VAL A 35 2.20 -4.43 4.81
CA VAL A 35 2.48 -3.46 3.75
C VAL A 35 3.92 -3.01 3.85
N ILE A 36 4.64 -3.16 2.75
CA ILE A 36 6.00 -2.65 2.61
C ILE A 36 5.90 -1.24 2.08
N LEU A 37 6.49 -0.32 2.83
CA LEU A 37 6.48 1.10 2.52
C LEU A 37 7.90 1.60 2.31
N GLU A 38 8.04 2.71 1.60
CA GLU A 38 9.27 3.48 1.67
C GLU A 38 9.54 3.92 3.12
N ALA A 39 10.81 3.97 3.52
CA ALA A 39 11.16 4.27 4.91
C ALA A 39 10.75 5.68 5.35
N GLU A 40 10.63 6.61 4.41
CA GLU A 40 10.19 7.97 4.66
C GLU A 40 8.70 8.19 4.36
N SER A 41 7.93 7.12 4.20
CA SER A 41 6.49 7.20 3.95
C SER A 41 5.73 7.89 5.11
N HIS A 42 4.84 8.81 4.75
CA HIS A 42 3.85 9.44 5.62
C HIS A 42 3.00 8.41 6.34
N ILE A 43 2.63 7.30 5.70
CA ILE A 43 1.89 6.21 6.35
C ILE A 43 2.65 5.69 7.57
N PHE A 44 3.97 5.52 7.45
CA PHE A 44 4.80 5.07 8.56
C PHE A 44 5.11 6.19 9.57
N LEU A 45 5.46 7.38 9.08
CA LEU A 45 6.02 8.46 9.93
C LEU A 45 4.98 9.39 10.54
N SER A 46 3.83 9.61 9.89
CA SER A 46 2.95 10.76 10.14
C SER A 46 1.46 10.42 10.29
N GLU A 47 1.04 9.19 9.98
CA GLU A 47 -0.37 8.78 10.04
C GLU A 47 -0.76 8.09 11.35
N ALA A 48 0.03 8.30 12.42
CA ALA A 48 -0.25 7.86 13.78
C ALA A 48 -0.52 6.34 13.94
N GLY A 49 0.03 5.52 13.04
CA GLY A 49 -0.16 4.07 13.06
C GLY A 49 -1.58 3.63 12.67
N ALA A 50 -2.31 4.45 11.90
CA ALA A 50 -3.68 4.18 11.49
C ALA A 50 -3.84 2.81 10.77
N ALA A 51 -2.91 2.43 9.90
CA ALA A 51 -2.90 1.11 9.26
C ALA A 51 -3.02 -0.06 10.27
N ALA A 52 -2.26 -0.01 11.37
CA ALA A 52 -2.32 -1.05 12.41
C ALA A 52 -3.60 -0.92 13.25
N ALA A 53 -3.99 0.31 13.61
CA ALA A 53 -5.12 0.56 14.48
C ALA A 53 -6.50 0.31 13.82
N LEU A 54 -6.62 0.59 12.53
CA LEU A 54 -7.88 0.54 11.78
C LEU A 54 -8.00 -0.72 10.93
N ALA A 55 -6.92 -1.15 10.28
CA ALA A 55 -6.93 -2.29 9.37
C ALA A 55 -6.30 -3.56 9.97
N GLY A 56 -5.62 -3.47 11.12
CA GLY A 56 -4.88 -4.60 11.70
C GLY A 56 -3.69 -5.02 10.83
N VAL A 57 -3.15 -4.09 10.05
CA VAL A 57 -2.09 -4.33 9.06
C VAL A 57 -0.75 -3.85 9.62
N LEU A 58 0.30 -4.65 9.42
CA LEU A 58 1.65 -4.28 9.79
C LEU A 58 2.27 -3.38 8.71
N ALA A 59 2.64 -2.15 9.09
CA ALA A 59 3.40 -1.25 8.23
C ALA A 59 4.91 -1.46 8.45
N ALA A 60 5.60 -1.99 7.44
CA ALA A 60 7.03 -2.29 7.50
C ALA A 60 7.82 -1.33 6.59
N PRO A 61 8.68 -0.44 7.14
CA PRO A 61 9.52 0.45 6.33
C PRO A 61 10.65 -0.36 5.66
N GLY A 62 10.58 -0.47 4.34
CA GLY A 62 11.49 -1.26 3.51
C GLY A 62 12.60 -0.45 2.87
N ILE A 63 13.53 0.13 3.66
CA ILE A 63 14.74 0.76 3.09
C ILE A 63 15.67 -0.25 2.37
N ILE A 64 15.43 -1.56 2.52
CA ILE A 64 16.20 -2.65 1.89
C ILE A 64 15.36 -3.42 0.85
N ALA A 65 14.04 -3.25 0.81
CA ALA A 65 13.15 -4.12 0.02
C ALA A 65 13.00 -3.69 -1.44
N LEU A 66 13.02 -2.38 -1.74
CA LEU A 66 12.63 -1.88 -3.06
C LEU A 66 13.73 -2.01 -4.12
N GLU A 67 15.01 -1.79 -3.79
CA GLU A 67 16.08 -1.90 -4.79
C GLU A 67 16.62 -3.32 -4.96
N THR A 68 16.59 -4.16 -3.90
CA THR A 68 17.24 -5.48 -3.92
C THR A 68 16.31 -6.68 -3.76
N MET A 69 15.05 -6.47 -3.35
CA MET A 69 14.15 -7.57 -2.99
C MET A 69 12.94 -7.73 -3.89
N VAL A 70 12.68 -6.87 -4.88
CA VAL A 70 11.53 -7.04 -5.80
C VAL A 70 11.50 -8.44 -6.43
N ASP A 71 12.64 -8.92 -6.95
CA ASP A 71 12.73 -10.28 -7.54
C ASP A 71 12.63 -11.40 -6.49
N ARG A 72 13.13 -11.16 -5.27
CA ARG A 72 13.06 -12.11 -4.14
C ARG A 72 11.66 -12.18 -3.53
N LEU A 73 10.92 -11.07 -3.54
CA LEU A 73 9.56 -10.96 -3.04
C LEU A 73 8.59 -11.55 -4.05
N ALA A 74 8.79 -11.29 -5.35
CA ALA A 74 8.04 -11.96 -6.42
C ALA A 74 8.20 -13.49 -6.36
N SER A 75 9.40 -14.00 -6.06
CA SER A 75 9.62 -15.45 -5.90
C SER A 75 9.09 -16.02 -4.58
N ARG A 76 9.12 -15.26 -3.48
CA ARG A 76 8.65 -15.72 -2.16
C ARG A 76 7.12 -15.67 -2.02
N PHE A 77 6.48 -14.66 -2.59
CA PHE A 77 5.05 -14.39 -2.43
C PHE A 77 4.24 -14.67 -3.70
N GLY A 78 4.87 -14.93 -4.84
CA GLY A 78 4.19 -15.41 -6.06
C GLY A 78 3.03 -14.50 -6.50
N SER A 79 1.86 -15.09 -6.78
CA SER A 79 0.63 -14.36 -7.16
C SER A 79 0.06 -13.46 -6.07
N THR A 80 0.67 -13.48 -4.89
CA THR A 80 0.27 -12.70 -3.73
C THR A 80 1.07 -11.41 -3.59
N PHE A 81 2.14 -11.29 -4.37
CA PHE A 81 2.88 -10.06 -4.56
C PHE A 81 2.17 -9.20 -5.62
N ILE A 82 1.69 -8.02 -5.25
CA ILE A 82 1.19 -7.04 -6.21
C ILE A 82 2.31 -6.01 -6.44
N PRO A 83 3.06 -6.12 -7.55
CA PRO A 83 4.16 -5.21 -7.84
C PRO A 83 3.67 -3.83 -8.26
N PHE A 84 4.55 -2.85 -8.06
CA PHE A 84 4.48 -1.44 -8.46
C PHE A 84 3.86 -1.13 -9.86
N SER A 85 3.81 -2.09 -10.80
CA SER A 85 3.35 -1.85 -12.16
C SER A 85 1.84 -1.68 -12.31
N GLU A 86 1.02 -2.12 -11.34
CA GLU A 86 -0.40 -1.79 -11.28
C GLU A 86 -0.61 -0.55 -10.41
N LYS A 87 -0.34 0.64 -10.95
CA LYS A 87 -0.52 1.93 -10.26
C LYS A 87 -1.97 2.11 -9.78
N GLN A 88 -2.24 1.69 -8.54
CA GLN A 88 -3.35 2.16 -7.73
C GLN A 88 -2.81 3.30 -6.86
N TYR A 89 -3.30 4.50 -7.13
CA TYR A 89 -2.73 5.75 -6.66
C TYR A 89 -2.93 5.94 -5.15
N THR A 90 -1.91 5.60 -4.37
CA THR A 90 -1.58 6.29 -3.14
C THR A 90 -0.44 7.28 -3.43
N TRP A 91 -0.30 8.34 -2.64
CA TRP A 91 0.71 9.38 -2.89
C TRP A 91 2.15 8.90 -2.61
N GLU A 92 2.31 7.65 -2.20
CA GLU A 92 3.55 7.04 -1.72
C GLU A 92 3.80 5.70 -2.42
N ASN A 93 5.07 5.31 -2.56
CA ASN A 93 5.45 4.02 -3.14
C ASN A 93 5.14 2.89 -2.13
N ILE A 94 3.94 2.30 -2.21
CA ILE A 94 3.47 1.22 -1.33
C ILE A 94 3.41 -0.10 -2.08
N VAL A 95 3.85 -1.18 -1.43
CA VAL A 95 3.68 -2.56 -1.91
C VAL A 95 2.87 -3.36 -0.88
N PHE A 96 1.78 -3.95 -1.35
CA PHE A 96 0.90 -4.78 -0.52
C PHE A 96 1.36 -6.24 -0.56
N LEU A 97 1.58 -6.84 0.61
CA LEU A 97 1.86 -8.27 0.77
C LEU A 97 0.68 -8.94 1.48
N TYR A 98 -0.04 -9.76 0.73
CA TYR A 98 -1.11 -10.58 1.29
C TYR A 98 -0.52 -11.90 1.85
N SER A 99 -1.06 -12.41 2.96
CA SER A 99 -0.76 -13.78 3.42
C SER A 99 -2.00 -14.64 3.23
N PRO A 100 -1.99 -15.62 2.30
CA PRO A 100 -3.12 -16.52 2.13
C PRO A 100 -3.11 -17.51 3.29
N SER A 101 -3.92 -17.22 4.31
CA SER A 101 -4.35 -18.20 5.32
C SER A 101 -5.21 -19.29 4.67
#